data_AF-A0A6M2DBM8-F1
#
_entry.id   AF-A0A6M2DBM8-F1
#
_cell.length_a   1.000
_cell.length_b   1.000
_cell.length_c   1.000
_cell.angle_alpha   90.00
_cell.angle_beta   90.00
_cell.angle_gamma   90.00
#
_symmetry.space_group_name_H-M   'P 1'
#
loop_
_entity.id
_entity.type
_entity.pdbx_description
1 polymer ?
#
loop_
_entity_poly.entity_id
_entity_poly.type
_entity_poly.pdbx_seq_one_letter_code
_entity_poly.pdbx_strand_id
1 'polypeptide(L)'
;RALGQRCGQETLVHCLFFFLLQVNHSQRLRDQPLHVWILCQKSGVVLTAHCTCMAGAGEACSHVVACLYAVETGVKMKNATSCTSKTNIWLLAYVEKVQFKRLKDIDFTSSRGNKRKLDDVINSSSSGVHK
;
A
#
# COMPACT_ATOMS: atom_id res chain seq x y z
N ARG A 1 -25.51 18.13 -42.81
CA ARG A 1 -25.75 16.95 -41.94
C ARG A 1 -24.99 17.21 -40.64
N ALA A 2 -25.69 17.70 -39.62
CA ALA A 2 -25.14 17.97 -38.31
C ALA A 2 -25.19 16.67 -37.47
N LEU A 3 -24.04 16.25 -36.95
CA LEU A 3 -23.92 15.37 -35.78
C LEU A 3 -23.16 16.25 -34.78
N GLY A 4 -23.76 16.85 -33.76
CA GLY A 4 -24.75 16.28 -32.87
C GLY A 4 -24.08 15.53 -31.72
N GLN A 5 -22.90 15.92 -31.25
CA GLN A 5 -22.37 15.49 -29.96
C GLN A 5 -22.64 16.56 -28.90
N ARG A 6 -23.85 16.46 -28.31
CA ARG A 6 -24.10 16.95 -26.96
C ARG A 6 -23.38 16.00 -26.00
N CYS A 7 -22.21 16.37 -25.50
CA CYS A 7 -21.67 15.78 -24.29
C CYS A 7 -21.95 16.74 -23.15
N GLY A 8 -22.75 16.28 -22.19
CA GLY A 8 -23.39 17.09 -21.16
C GLY A 8 -22.42 17.96 -20.38
N GLN A 9 -22.85 19.20 -20.16
CA GLN A 9 -22.39 20.01 -19.04
C GLN A 9 -22.93 19.39 -17.76
N GLU A 10 -22.33 18.29 -17.33
CA GLU A 10 -22.47 17.82 -15.95
C GLU A 10 -21.50 18.65 -15.12
N THR A 11 -22.04 19.42 -14.19
CA THR A 11 -21.31 20.21 -13.21
C THR A 11 -20.46 19.28 -12.31
N LEU A 12 -19.35 18.79 -12.84
CA LEU A 12 -18.31 18.16 -12.05
C LEU A 12 -17.65 19.27 -11.25
N VAL A 13 -17.89 19.25 -9.93
CA VAL A 13 -16.98 19.85 -8.98
C VAL A 13 -15.64 19.17 -9.22
N HIS A 14 -14.81 19.73 -10.11
CA HIS A 14 -13.51 19.20 -10.43
C HIS A 14 -12.64 19.36 -9.19
N CYS A 15 -12.68 18.35 -8.30
CA CYS A 15 -11.72 18.21 -7.22
C CYS A 15 -10.36 17.91 -7.86
N LEU A 16 -9.66 18.98 -8.22
CA LEU A 16 -8.30 18.94 -8.70
C LEU A 16 -7.35 18.84 -7.51
N PHE A 17 -6.39 17.95 -7.63
CA PHE A 17 -5.27 17.81 -6.71
C PHE A 17 -4.00 18.28 -7.39
N PHE A 18 -3.25 19.10 -6.67
CA PHE A 18 -1.97 19.62 -7.11
C PHE A 18 -0.88 19.09 -6.20
N PHE A 19 0.09 18.40 -6.79
CA PHE A 19 1.23 17.83 -6.08
C PHE A 19 2.48 18.62 -6.42
N LEU A 20 3.25 18.96 -5.38
CA LEU A 20 4.57 19.58 -5.48
C LEU A 20 5.59 18.60 -4.88
N LEU A 21 6.50 18.11 -5.70
CA LEU A 21 7.52 17.14 -5.32
C LEU A 21 8.92 17.65 -5.68
N GLN A 22 9.91 17.16 -4.95
CA GLN A 22 11.32 17.35 -5.26
C GLN A 22 11.97 15.99 -5.54
N VAL A 23 12.80 15.93 -6.58
CA VAL A 23 13.48 14.71 -7.03
C VAL A 23 14.95 14.99 -7.30
N ASN A 24 15.83 14.15 -6.78
CA ASN A 24 17.26 14.26 -7.07
C ASN A 24 17.58 13.78 -8.48
N HIS A 25 18.64 14.35 -9.06
CA HIS A 25 19.19 13.84 -10.31
C HIS A 25 19.74 12.43 -10.13
N SER A 26 19.49 11.55 -11.11
CA SER A 26 19.97 10.16 -11.07
C SER A 26 21.50 10.02 -11.07
N GLN A 27 22.21 10.98 -11.66
CA GLN A 27 23.67 10.92 -11.84
C GLN A 27 24.42 12.11 -11.21
N ARG A 28 23.70 13.14 -10.75
CA ARG A 28 24.29 14.37 -10.21
C ARG A 28 23.77 14.65 -8.80
N LEU A 29 24.17 13.80 -7.86
CA LEU A 29 23.66 13.84 -6.48
C LEU A 29 24.02 15.12 -5.71
N ARG A 30 25.00 15.90 -6.20
CA ARG A 30 25.41 17.20 -5.62
C ARG A 30 24.67 18.39 -6.20
N ASP A 31 23.97 18.22 -7.32
CA ASP A 31 23.18 19.30 -7.91
C ASP A 31 21.90 19.52 -7.11
N GLN A 32 21.32 20.71 -7.25
CA GLN A 32 20.07 21.04 -6.58
C GLN A 32 18.94 20.09 -7.03
N PRO A 33 18.06 19.66 -6.12
CA PRO A 33 16.91 18.84 -6.47
C PRO A 33 16.03 19.51 -7.52
N LEU A 34 15.50 18.69 -8.42
CA LEU A 34 14.55 19.10 -9.45
C LEU A 34 13.16 19.25 -8.85
N HIS A 35 12.41 20.22 -9.36
CA HIS A 35 11.04 20.45 -8.94
C HIS A 35 10.09 19.78 -9.94
N VAL A 36 9.14 19.02 -9.40
CA VAL A 36 8.10 18.35 -10.18
C VAL A 36 6.75 18.82 -9.66
N TRP A 37 5.88 19.22 -10.58
CA TRP A 37 4.49 19.47 -10.26
C TRP A 37 3.58 18.59 -11.09
N ILE A 38 2.49 18.13 -10.48
CA ILE A 38 1.51 17.23 -11.10
C ILE A 38 0.12 17.74 -10.76
N LEU A 39 -0.70 17.92 -11.79
CA LEU A 39 -2.11 18.21 -11.67
C LEU A 39 -2.91 16.97 -12.04
N CYS A 40 -3.75 16.49 -11.13
CA CYS A 40 -4.61 15.35 -11.38
C CYS A 40 -6.02 15.54 -10.81
N GLN A 41 -6.95 14.74 -11.31
CA GLN A 41 -8.31 14.67 -10.78
C GLN A 41 -8.39 13.68 -9.63
N LYS A 42 -9.39 13.83 -8.76
CA LYS A 42 -9.70 12.87 -7.68
C LYS A 42 -9.85 11.41 -8.17
N SER A 43 -10.24 11.21 -9.42
CA SER A 43 -10.35 9.89 -10.05
C SER A 43 -9.00 9.19 -10.30
N GLY A 44 -7.88 9.90 -10.13
CA GLY A 44 -6.54 9.41 -10.46
C GLY A 44 -6.08 9.74 -11.88
N VAL A 45 -6.93 10.43 -12.68
CA VAL A 45 -6.54 10.89 -14.03
C VAL A 45 -5.55 12.04 -13.91
N VAL A 46 -4.35 11.85 -14.46
CA VAL A 46 -3.33 12.90 -14.57
C VAL A 46 -3.70 13.82 -15.74
N LEU A 47 -3.84 15.12 -15.45
CA LEU A 47 -4.16 16.13 -16.48
C LEU A 47 -2.89 16.66 -17.13
N THR A 48 -1.91 17.03 -16.31
CA THR A 48 -0.61 17.54 -16.78
C THR A 48 0.42 17.40 -15.68
N ALA A 49 1.67 17.26 -16.07
CA ALA A 49 2.81 17.21 -15.15
C ALA A 49 4.04 17.79 -15.83
N HIS A 50 4.94 18.36 -15.03
CA HIS A 50 6.17 18.95 -15.53
C HIS A 50 7.29 18.79 -14.51
N CYS A 51 8.52 18.70 -15.01
CA CYS A 51 9.73 18.66 -14.22
C CYS A 51 10.71 19.72 -14.74
N THR A 52 11.41 20.39 -13.84
CA THR A 52 12.41 21.41 -14.20
C THR A 52 13.70 20.86 -14.81
N CYS A 53 13.77 19.57 -15.15
CA CYS A 53 14.94 19.00 -15.80
C CYS A 53 14.94 19.32 -17.30
N MET A 54 16.13 19.24 -17.93
CA MET A 54 16.29 19.53 -19.36
C MET A 54 15.32 18.73 -20.25
N ALA A 55 15.13 17.44 -19.96
CA ALA A 55 14.15 16.61 -20.68
C ALA A 55 12.69 17.01 -20.38
N GLY A 56 12.41 17.45 -19.14
CA GLY A 56 11.08 17.84 -18.69
C GLY A 56 10.55 19.12 -19.35
N ALA A 57 11.46 19.95 -19.87
CA ALA A 57 11.11 21.14 -20.65
C ALA A 57 10.63 20.80 -22.08
N GLY A 58 10.97 19.62 -22.61
CA GLY A 58 10.56 19.17 -23.95
C GLY A 58 9.38 18.20 -23.95
N GLU A 59 9.28 17.34 -22.93
CA GLU A 59 8.26 16.29 -22.82
C GLU A 59 8.19 15.70 -21.40
N ALA A 60 7.43 14.63 -21.20
CA ALA A 60 7.39 13.91 -19.92
C ALA A 60 8.71 13.17 -19.66
N CYS A 61 9.40 13.53 -18.58
CA CYS A 61 10.66 12.88 -18.19
C CYS A 61 10.48 11.74 -17.18
N SER A 62 11.51 10.93 -16.98
CA SER A 62 11.52 9.84 -15.99
C SER A 62 11.27 10.30 -14.55
N HIS A 63 11.62 11.54 -14.19
CA HIS A 63 11.32 12.09 -12.87
C HIS A 63 9.82 12.24 -12.63
N VAL A 64 9.04 12.61 -13.65
CA VAL A 64 7.57 12.68 -13.56
C VAL A 64 6.99 11.29 -13.30
N VAL A 65 7.47 10.28 -14.03
CA VAL A 65 7.05 8.89 -13.85
C VAL A 65 7.40 8.39 -12.44
N ALA A 66 8.61 8.67 -11.96
CA ALA A 66 9.03 8.30 -10.61
C ALA A 66 8.15 8.94 -9.53
N CYS A 67 7.80 10.21 -9.68
CA CYS A 67 6.87 10.91 -8.79
C CYS A 67 5.48 10.28 -8.79
N LEU A 68 4.91 10.01 -9.97
CA LEU A 68 3.61 9.35 -10.10
C LEU A 68 3.61 7.97 -9.46
N TYR A 69 4.68 7.20 -9.66
CA TYR A 69 4.84 5.90 -9.04
C TYR A 69 4.92 5.99 -7.51
N ALA A 70 5.65 6.97 -6.97
CA ALA A 70 5.71 7.23 -5.52
C ALA A 70 4.32 7.57 -4.94
N VAL A 71 3.53 8.39 -5.64
CA VAL A 71 2.15 8.70 -5.22
C VAL A 71 1.27 7.46 -5.27
N GLU A 72 1.30 6.70 -6.37
CA GLU A 72 0.50 5.49 -6.53
C GLU A 72 0.83 4.44 -5.47
N THR A 73 2.12 4.18 -5.24
CA THR A 73 2.59 3.27 -4.20
C THR A 73 2.20 3.73 -2.81
N GLY A 74 2.30 5.02 -2.50
CA GLY A 74 1.84 5.58 -1.23
C GLY A 74 0.33 5.34 -1.01
N VAL A 75 -0.49 5.52 -2.04
CA VAL A 75 -1.93 5.22 -1.99
C VAL A 75 -2.18 3.72 -1.80
N LYS A 76 -1.45 2.87 -2.54
CA LYS A 76 -1.53 1.41 -2.37
C LYS A 76 -1.15 0.97 -0.96
N MET A 77 -0.09 1.53 -0.39
CA MET A 77 0.36 1.24 0.98
C MET A 77 -0.66 1.69 2.01
N LYS A 78 -1.31 2.85 1.82
CA LYS A 78 -2.37 3.33 2.70
C LYS A 78 -3.59 2.40 2.69
N ASN A 79 -3.95 1.88 1.51
CA ASN A 79 -5.10 0.99 1.36
C ASN A 79 -4.78 -0.47 1.71
N ALA A 80 -3.51 -0.86 1.66
CA ALA A 80 -3.07 -2.19 2.04
C ALA A 80 -2.99 -2.33 3.57
N THR A 81 -3.72 -3.29 4.14
CA THR A 81 -3.50 -3.69 5.53
C THR A 81 -2.17 -4.43 5.62
N SER A 82 -1.14 -3.78 6.18
CA SER A 82 0.17 -4.41 6.42
C SER A 82 0.00 -5.71 7.20
N CYS A 83 0.82 -6.72 6.89
CA CYS A 83 0.89 -7.94 7.68
C CYS A 83 1.28 -7.69 9.14
N THR A 84 1.94 -6.58 9.45
CA THR A 84 2.22 -6.12 10.83
C THR A 84 1.04 -5.43 11.51
N SER A 85 0.08 -4.91 10.74
CA SER A 85 -1.19 -4.37 11.28
C SER A 85 -2.20 -5.47 11.57
N LYS A 86 -1.98 -6.67 11.03
CA LYS A 86 -2.75 -7.87 11.37
C LYS A 86 -2.12 -8.52 12.60
N THR A 87 -2.96 -9.06 13.48
CA THR A 87 -2.50 -9.91 14.58
C THR A 87 -1.60 -11.01 14.03
N ASN A 88 -0.38 -11.12 14.55
CA ASN A 88 0.60 -12.08 14.07
C ASN A 88 0.08 -13.52 14.29
N ILE A 89 -0.20 -14.24 13.19
CA ILE A 89 -0.69 -15.63 13.24
C ILE A 89 0.48 -16.62 13.42
N TRP A 90 1.71 -16.20 13.11
CA TRP A 90 2.91 -17.04 13.15
C TRP A 90 3.54 -17.13 14.53
N LEU A 91 3.40 -16.09 15.35
CA LEU A 91 3.83 -16.11 16.74
C LEU A 91 2.66 -16.56 17.61
N LEU A 92 2.78 -17.76 18.17
CA LEU A 92 2.02 -18.14 19.36
C LEU A 92 2.24 -17.06 20.42
N ALA A 93 1.24 -16.80 21.28
CA ALA A 93 1.34 -15.83 22.36
C ALA A 93 2.67 -15.98 23.10
N TYR A 94 3.35 -14.84 23.33
CA TYR A 94 4.62 -14.80 24.04
C TYR A 94 4.51 -15.59 25.35
N VAL A 95 5.27 -16.68 25.46
CA VAL A 95 5.38 -17.47 26.69
C VAL A 95 6.55 -16.90 27.48
N GLU A 96 6.25 -16.08 28.48
CA GLU A 96 7.25 -15.43 29.35
C GLU A 96 8.15 -16.45 30.07
N LYS A 97 7.65 -17.67 30.30
CA LYS A 97 8.38 -18.76 30.94
C LYS A 97 8.11 -20.10 30.25
N VAL A 98 9.11 -20.63 29.56
CA VAL A 98 9.10 -22.01 29.08
C VAL A 98 9.44 -22.92 30.27
N GLN A 99 8.48 -23.75 30.69
CA GLN A 99 8.72 -24.76 31.73
C GLN A 99 9.66 -25.84 31.19
N PHE A 100 10.78 -26.07 31.87
CA PHE A 100 11.70 -27.14 31.53
C PHE A 100 11.00 -28.50 31.80
N LYS A 101 11.06 -29.38 30.81
CA LYS A 101 10.53 -30.74 30.91
C LYS A 101 11.63 -31.73 30.55
N ARG A 102 11.58 -32.93 31.14
CA ARG A 102 12.47 -34.02 30.71
C ARG A 102 12.16 -34.35 29.25
N LEU A 103 13.15 -34.82 28.50
CA LEU A 103 13.01 -35.10 27.07
C LEU A 103 11.81 -36.01 26.74
N LYS A 104 11.56 -37.02 27.57
CA LYS A 104 10.42 -37.95 27.44
C LYS A 104 9.04 -37.29 27.62
N ASP A 105 8.99 -36.14 28.30
CA ASP A 105 7.79 -35.40 28.66
C ASP A 105 7.57 -34.20 27.69
N ILE A 106 8.42 -34.04 26.66
CA ILE A 106 8.29 -33.01 25.61
C ILE A 106 7.43 -33.54 24.46
N ASP A 107 6.37 -32.81 24.13
CA ASP A 107 5.55 -33.12 22.97
C ASP A 107 6.21 -32.54 21.70
N PHE A 108 6.73 -33.43 20.85
CA PHE A 108 7.33 -33.08 19.55
C PHE A 108 6.31 -33.06 18.40
N THR A 109 5.01 -32.97 18.70
CA THR A 109 3.98 -32.80 17.68
C THR A 109 4.33 -31.60 16.78
N SER A 110 4.35 -31.82 15.46
CA SER A 110 4.67 -30.78 14.49
C SER A 110 3.76 -29.55 14.64
N SER A 111 4.23 -28.39 14.21
CA SER A 111 3.45 -27.14 14.23
C SER A 111 2.10 -27.28 13.51
N ARG A 112 2.04 -28.11 12.45
CA ARG A 112 0.78 -28.44 11.74
C ARG A 112 -0.19 -29.23 12.61
N GLY A 113 0.30 -30.18 13.41
CA GLY A 113 -0.51 -30.96 14.34
C GLY A 113 -1.04 -30.11 15.48
N ASN A 114 -0.21 -29.23 16.05
CA ASN A 114 -0.64 -28.31 17.10
C ASN A 114 -1.65 -27.27 16.61
N LYS A 115 -1.50 -26.78 15.37
CA LYS A 115 -2.50 -25.90 14.76
C LYS A 115 -3.87 -26.59 14.64
N ARG A 116 -3.93 -27.84 14.18
CA ARG A 116 -5.19 -28.60 14.09
C ARG A 116 -5.86 -28.74 15.45
N LYS A 117 -5.09 -29.16 16.47
CA LYS A 117 -5.59 -29.26 17.86
C LYS A 117 -6.15 -27.92 18.35
N LEU A 118 -5.48 -26.80 18.04
CA LEU A 118 -5.95 -25.46 18.43
C LEU A 118 -7.23 -25.06 17.67
N ASP A 119 -7.27 -25.31 16.36
CA ASP A 119 -8.44 -25.03 15.52
C ASP A 119 -9.66 -25.86 15.99
N ASP A 120 -9.46 -27.11 16.41
CA ASP A 120 -10.50 -27.97 17.00
C ASP A 120 -11.04 -27.42 18.35
N VAL A 121 -10.16 -26.84 19.17
CA VAL A 121 -10.54 -26.20 20.45
C VAL A 121 -11.31 -24.88 20.23
N ILE A 122 -10.91 -24.09 19.23
CA ILE A 122 -11.62 -22.85 18.85
C ILE A 122 -13.01 -23.18 18.27
N ASN A 123 -13.12 -24.25 17.47
CA ASN A 123 -14.39 -24.68 16.88
C ASN A 123 -15.34 -25.29 17.93
N SER A 124 -14.82 -25.98 18.94
CA SER A 124 -15.64 -26.50 20.03
C SER A 124 -16.12 -25.41 21.00
N SER A 125 -15.33 -24.35 21.23
CA SER A 125 -15.73 -23.22 22.07
C SER A 125 -16.75 -22.26 21.42
N SER A 126 -16.85 -22.25 20.09
CA SER A 126 -17.85 -21.46 19.35
C SER A 126 -19.24 -22.12 19.27
N SER A 127 -19.38 -23.37 19.75
CA SER A 127 -20.66 -24.09 19.79
C SER A 127 -21.44 -23.91 21.12
N GLY A 128 -20.89 -23.16 22.08
CA GLY A 128 -21.47 -22.97 23.43
C GLY A 128 -22.20 -21.64 23.70
N VAL A 129 -22.33 -20.75 22.70
CA VAL A 129 -22.89 -19.38 22.89
C VAL A 129 -24.38 -19.26 22.50
N HIS A 130 -25.06 -20.36 22.19
CA HIS A 130 -26.53 -20.37 22.07
C HIS A 130 -27.17 -21.26 23.14
N LYS A 131 -27.33 -20.72 24.35
CA LYS A 131 -28.45 -21.03 25.23
C LYS A 131 -28.85 -19.78 26.00
#